data_AF-A0A7W1PJU0-F1
#
_entry.id   AF-A0A7W1PJU0-F1
#
_cell.length_a   1.000
_cell.length_b   1.000
_cell.length_c   1.000
_cell.angle_alpha   90.00
_cell.angle_beta   90.00
_cell.angle_gamma   90.00
#
_symmetry.space_group_name_H-M   'P 1'
#
loop_
_entity.id
_entity.type
_entity.pdbx_description
1 polymer ?
#
loop_
_entity_poly.entity_id
_entity_poly.type
_entity_poly.pdbx_seq_one_letter_code
_entity_poly.pdbx_strand_id
1 'polypeptide(L)'
;MAALAAATPAGAQQVKELGIQATGTLSDPALAVVGAYAAWRPSARGRISAALGVGGSGGETAWRGELLGHFLLAPGRKQGPGVYVA
;
A
#
# COMPACT_ATOMS: atom_id res chain seq x y z
N MET A 1 -17.08 1.53 15.70
CA MET A 1 -15.74 2.13 15.81
C MET A 1 -14.73 1.01 15.64
N ALA A 2 -14.28 0.73 14.41
CA ALA A 2 -13.40 -0.41 14.14
C ALA A 2 -11.99 -0.06 14.61
N ALA A 3 -11.46 -0.84 15.55
CA ALA A 3 -10.09 -0.72 16.03
C ALA A 3 -9.15 -0.99 14.85
N LEU A 4 -8.56 0.06 14.29
CA LEU A 4 -7.43 -0.05 13.40
C LEU A 4 -6.26 -0.55 14.26
N ALA A 5 -6.17 -1.88 14.39
CA ALA A 5 -5.16 -2.54 15.19
C ALA A 5 -3.79 -1.96 14.82
N ALA A 6 -3.09 -1.44 15.83
CA ALA A 6 -1.75 -0.92 15.71
C ALA A 6 -0.80 -2.06 15.34
N ALA A 7 -0.78 -2.41 14.04
CA ALA A 7 0.24 -3.27 13.50
C ALA A 7 1.57 -2.52 13.67
N THR A 8 2.44 -3.04 14.53
CA THR A 8 3.86 -2.67 14.52
C THR A 8 4.34 -2.78 13.08
N PRO A 9 4.98 -1.75 12.50
CA PRO A 9 5.45 -1.81 11.13
C PRO A 9 6.47 -2.96 11.04
N ALA A 10 6.01 -4.11 10.54
CA ALA A 10 6.89 -5.21 10.15
C ALA A 10 7.87 -4.63 9.13
N GLY A 11 9.17 -4.86 9.33
CA GLY A 11 10.28 -4.16 8.65
C GLY A 11 9.94 -3.76 7.22
N ALA A 12 9.39 -2.55 7.08
CA ALA A 12 8.89 -2.08 5.80
C ALA A 12 10.12 -1.77 4.94
N GLN A 13 10.05 -2.19 3.68
CA GLN A 13 11.04 -2.00 2.61
C GLN A 13 12.13 -3.08 2.51
N GLN A 14 11.78 -4.36 2.60
CA GLN A 14 12.69 -5.44 2.16
C GLN A 14 12.92 -5.37 0.63
N VAL A 15 13.96 -6.08 0.14
CA VAL A 15 14.29 -6.12 -1.29
C VAL A 15 13.13 -6.68 -2.11
N LYS A 16 12.42 -7.67 -1.56
CA LYS A 16 11.18 -8.23 -2.11
C LYS A 16 10.17 -8.33 -0.98
N GLU A 17 8.93 -8.02 -1.28
CA GLU A 17 7.82 -8.05 -0.32
C GLU A 17 6.62 -8.72 -0.95
N LEU A 18 5.92 -9.52 -0.16
CA LEU A 18 4.65 -10.12 -0.51
C LEU A 18 3.71 -9.96 0.69
N GLY A 19 2.45 -9.66 0.42
CA GLY A 19 1.48 -9.46 1.48
C GLY A 19 0.05 -9.41 0.98
N ILE A 20 -0.84 -9.03 1.89
CA ILE A 20 -2.25 -8.77 1.62
C ILE A 20 -2.51 -7.29 1.86
N GLN A 21 -3.29 -6.68 0.97
CA GLN A 21 -3.73 -5.30 1.07
C GLN A 21 -5.25 -5.24 1.13
N ALA A 22 -5.77 -4.36 1.98
CA ALA A 22 -7.16 -3.94 1.97
C ALA A 22 -7.21 -2.45 1.58
N THR A 23 -8.05 -2.12 0.60
CA THR A 23 -8.23 -0.76 0.11
C THR A 23 -9.70 -0.39 0.19
N GLY A 24 -9.98 0.76 0.80
CA GLY A 24 -11.31 1.36 0.85
C GLY A 24 -11.29 2.77 0.30
N THR A 25 -12.31 3.18 -0.48
CA THR A 25 -12.49 4.58 -0.88
C THR A 25 -13.77 5.15 -0.28
N LEU A 26 -13.66 6.36 0.28
CA LEU A 26 -14.81 7.15 0.74
C LEU A 26 -15.43 7.91 -0.43
N SER A 27 -15.90 7.16 -1.43
CA SER A 27 -16.63 7.64 -2.61
C SER A 27 -18.10 7.23 -2.54
N ASP A 28 -18.93 7.77 -3.42
CA ASP A 28 -20.30 7.30 -3.65
C ASP A 28 -20.43 6.81 -5.11
N PRO A 29 -20.56 5.50 -5.37
CA PRO A 29 -20.56 4.40 -4.39
C PRO A 29 -19.19 4.14 -3.74
N ALA A 30 -19.20 3.60 -2.52
CA ALA A 30 -17.99 3.23 -1.80
C ALA A 30 -17.40 1.93 -2.37
N LEU A 31 -16.08 1.88 -2.53
CA LEU A 31 -15.35 0.68 -2.97
C LEU A 31 -14.62 0.07 -1.78
N ALA A 32 -14.75 -1.25 -1.61
CA ALA A 32 -13.92 -2.03 -0.70
C ALA A 32 -13.30 -3.21 -1.46
N VAL A 33 -11.99 -3.36 -1.38
CA VAL A 33 -11.22 -4.39 -2.09
C VAL A 33 -10.20 -5.04 -1.15
N VAL A 34 -10.05 -6.36 -1.24
CA VAL A 34 -8.95 -7.10 -0.62
C VAL A 34 -8.16 -7.83 -1.70
N GLY A 35 -6.84 -7.86 -1.56
CA GLY A 35 -5.99 -8.35 -2.65
C GLY A 35 -4.60 -8.74 -2.23
N ALA A 36 -3.91 -9.37 -3.18
CA ALA A 36 -2.50 -9.67 -3.07
C ALA A 36 -1.67 -8.43 -3.36
N TYR A 37 -0.55 -8.32 -2.66
CA TYR A 37 0.42 -7.25 -2.78
C TYR A 37 1.81 -7.82 -3.04
N ALA A 38 2.56 -7.19 -3.94
CA ALA A 38 3.96 -7.49 -4.17
C ALA A 38 4.77 -6.21 -4.34
N ALA A 39 6.00 -6.19 -3.82
CA ALA A 39 6.95 -5.12 -4.10
C ALA A 39 8.36 -5.65 -4.34
N TRP A 40 9.11 -4.89 -5.12
CA TRP A 40 10.50 -5.15 -5.43
C TRP A 40 11.30 -3.84 -5.41
N ARG A 41 12.48 -3.89 -4.78
CA ARG A 41 13.46 -2.80 -4.76
C ARG A 41 14.63 -3.14 -5.67
N PRO A 42 14.59 -2.76 -6.96
CA PRO A 42 15.72 -2.96 -7.88
C PRO A 42 16.97 -2.18 -7.49
N SER A 43 16.82 -1.10 -6.71
CA SER A 43 17.95 -0.28 -6.24
C SER A 43 17.67 0.29 -4.85
N ALA A 44 18.67 0.95 -4.24
CA ALA A 44 18.51 1.60 -2.94
C ALA A 44 17.39 2.66 -2.96
N ARG A 45 17.22 3.38 -4.08
CA ARG A 45 16.25 4.48 -4.24
C ARG A 45 15.00 4.10 -5.03
N GLY A 46 15.02 3.01 -5.79
CA GLY A 46 13.89 2.58 -6.60
C GLY A 46 13.08 1.49 -5.90
N ARG A 47 11.75 1.63 -5.93
CA ARG A 47 10.82 0.58 -5.50
C ARG A 47 9.63 0.51 -6.43
N ILE A 48 9.30 -0.68 -6.89
CA ILE A 48 8.12 -0.97 -7.70
C ILE A 48 7.19 -1.79 -6.82
N SER A 49 5.91 -1.45 -6.78
CA SER A 49 4.91 -2.28 -6.13
C SER A 49 3.68 -2.46 -7.00
N ALA A 50 3.11 -3.65 -6.93
CA ALA A 50 1.88 -4.00 -7.60
C ALA A 50 0.89 -4.58 -6.59
N ALA A 51 -0.38 -4.30 -6.81
CA ALA A 51 -1.47 -4.90 -6.05
C ALA A 51 -2.59 -5.30 -7.01
N LEU A 52 -3.25 -6.41 -6.69
CA LEU A 52 -4.44 -6.85 -7.39
C LEU A 52 -5.42 -7.42 -6.38
N GLY A 53 -6.64 -6.89 -6.39
CA GLY A 53 -7.68 -7.34 -5.49
C GLY A 53 -9.06 -7.36 -6.13
N VAL A 54 -9.95 -8.04 -5.44
CA VAL A 54 -11.37 -8.14 -5.74
C VAL A 54 -12.17 -7.69 -4.52
N GLY A 55 -13.37 -7.17 -4.76
CA GLY A 55 -14.28 -6.75 -3.73
C GLY A 55 -15.57 -6.25 -4.34
N GLY A 56 -16.12 -5.14 -3.82
CA GLY A 56 -17.39 -4.64 -4.30
C GLY A 56 -17.58 -3.13 -4.16
N SER A 57 -18.51 -2.63 -4.97
CA SER A 57 -18.94 -1.24 -4.99
C SER A 57 -20.43 -1.19 -5.36
N GLY A 58 -21.26 -0.50 -4.58
CA GLY A 58 -22.67 -0.29 -4.93
C GLY A 58 -23.50 -1.57 -5.12
N GLY A 59 -23.11 -2.70 -4.51
CA GLY A 59 -23.78 -4.00 -4.68
C GLY A 59 -23.23 -4.86 -5.84
N GLU A 60 -22.26 -4.36 -6.59
CA GLU A 60 -21.61 -5.09 -7.67
C GLU A 60 -20.21 -5.57 -7.29
N THR A 61 -19.74 -6.63 -7.96
CA THR A 61 -18.35 -7.10 -7.85
C THR A 61 -17.42 -6.13 -8.57
N ALA A 62 -16.33 -5.74 -7.90
CA ALA A 62 -15.31 -4.86 -8.45
C ALA A 62 -13.92 -5.48 -8.33
N TRP A 63 -13.03 -5.14 -9.26
CA TRP A 63 -11.61 -5.49 -9.18
C TRP A 63 -10.77 -4.22 -9.26
N ARG A 64 -9.61 -4.23 -8.61
CA ARG A 64 -8.68 -3.09 -8.60
C ARG A 64 -7.26 -3.59 -8.73
N GLY A 65 -6.57 -3.08 -9.74
CA GLY A 65 -5.14 -3.23 -9.94
C GLY A 65 -4.43 -1.91 -9.67
N GLU A 66 -3.31 -1.96 -8.94
CA GLU A 66 -2.43 -0.81 -8.72
C GLU A 66 -1.01 -1.18 -9.14
N LEU A 67 -0.32 -0.25 -9.81
CA LEU A 67 1.10 -0.33 -10.11
C LEU A 67 1.74 1.01 -9.77
N LEU A 68 2.72 1.01 -8.87
CA LEU A 68 3.33 2.21 -8.34
C LEU A 68 4.86 2.12 -8.45
N GLY A 69 5.46 3.15 -9.04
CA GLY A 69 6.90 3.39 -9.00
C GLY A 69 7.22 4.45 -7.96
N HIS A 70 8.05 4.11 -6.97
CA HIS A 70 8.47 5.01 -5.91
C HIS A 70 9.94 5.37 -6.09
N PHE A 71 10.24 6.66 -5.92
CA PHE A 71 11.60 7.17 -5.76
C PHE A 71 11.82 7.61 -4.31
N LEU A 72 12.65 6.87 -3.59
CA LEU A 72 12.94 7.10 -2.17
C LEU A 72 14.03 8.17 -2.04
N LEU A 73 13.68 9.32 -1.46
CA LEU A 73 14.62 10.44 -1.26
C LEU A 73 15.69 10.13 -0.21
N ALA A 74 15.32 9.45 0.87
CA ALA A 74 16.22 9.14 1.99
C ALA A 74 16.09 7.66 2.44
N PRO A 75 16.45 6.68 1.59
CA PRO A 75 16.18 5.25 1.84
C PRO A 75 16.97 4.64 3.01
N GLY A 76 18.01 5.32 3.51
CA GLY A 76 18.81 4.88 4.66
C GLY A 76 18.49 5.61 5.96
N ARG A 77 17.57 6.58 5.95
CA ARG A 77 17.18 7.33 7.14
C ARG A 77 16.27 6.45 8.00
N LYS A 78 16.77 6.04 9.18
CA LYS A 78 16.02 5.25 10.18
C LYS A 78 15.11 6.10 11.08
N GLN A 79 15.14 7.42 10.93
CA GLN A 79 14.30 8.35 11.68
C GLN A 79 12.93 8.46 11.02
N GLY A 80 11.87 8.55 11.85
CA GLY A 80 10.47 8.55 11.43
C GLY A 80 10.11 9.66 10.42
N PRO A 81 8.87 9.66 9.89
CA PRO A 81 8.44 10.61 8.88
C PRO A 81 8.71 12.05 9.36
N GLY A 82 9.63 12.75 8.70
CA GLY A 82 9.84 14.16 8.93
C GLY A 82 8.57 14.92 8.57
N VAL A 83 8.16 15.88 9.39
CA VAL A 83 7.06 16.78 9.06
C VAL A 83 7.49 17.58 7.82
N TYR A 84 6.82 17.33 6.69
CA TYR A 84 6.93 18.18 5.51
C TYR A 84 5.85 19.25 5.62
N VAL A 85 6.27 20.48 5.87
CA VAL A 85 5.39 21.66 5.75
C VAL A 85 5.52 22.15 4.31
N ALA A 86 4.38 22.23 3.63
CA ALA A 86 4.25 22.84 2.31
C ALA A 86 4.14 24.36 2.43
#